data_AF-A0A851UQV0-F1
#
_entry.id   AF-A0A851UQV0-F1
#
_cell.length_a   1.000
_cell.length_b   1.000
_cell.length_c   1.000
_cell.angle_alpha   90.00
_cell.angle_beta   90.00
_cell.angle_gamma   90.00
#
_symmetry.space_group_name_H-M   'P 1'
#
loop_
_entity.id
_entity.type
_entity.pdbx_description
1 polymer ?
#
loop_
_entity_poly.entity_id
_entity_poly.type
_entity_poly.pdbx_seq_one_letter_code
_entity_poly.pdbx_strand_id
1 'polypeptide(L)'
;QPPLHPRFRTVNQSYGSRAPSVYELPNCFHCASHSFSTHLGKCGMYSDSGLNTALDKSRCTGSDSFITACERRDFHPSYNRAAPSLSSEQPP
;
A
#
# COMPACT_ATOMS: atom_id res chain seq x y z
N GLN A 1 4.82 -30.87 -34.84
CA GLN A 1 6.29 -30.92 -34.98
C GLN A 1 6.61 -31.67 -36.25
N PRO A 2 7.55 -31.22 -37.09
CA PRO A 2 7.91 -31.93 -38.32
C PRO A 2 8.39 -33.36 -38.00
N PRO A 3 8.10 -34.35 -38.87
CA PRO A 3 8.52 -35.73 -38.66
C PRO A 3 10.04 -35.83 -38.53
N LEU A 4 10.50 -36.40 -37.41
CA LEU A 4 11.92 -36.55 -37.14
C LEU A 4 12.54 -37.66 -37.99
N HIS A 5 13.75 -37.39 -38.48
CA HIS A 5 14.51 -38.37 -39.24
C HIS A 5 14.95 -39.55 -38.34
N PRO A 6 14.73 -40.82 -38.73
CA PRO A 6 15.01 -41.97 -37.87
C PRO A 6 16.46 -42.11 -37.39
N ARG A 7 17.45 -41.74 -38.22
CA ARG A 7 18.88 -41.83 -37.88
C ARG A 7 19.47 -40.60 -37.20
N PHE A 8 18.81 -39.45 -37.27
CA PHE A 8 19.37 -38.20 -36.74
C PHE A 8 18.49 -37.73 -35.59
N ARG A 9 18.74 -38.32 -34.42
CA ARG A 9 18.03 -37.99 -33.18
C ARG A 9 18.97 -37.42 -32.13
N THR A 10 18.52 -36.39 -31.43
CA THR A 10 19.21 -35.82 -30.27
C THR A 10 18.37 -36.03 -29.01
N VAL A 11 19.01 -36.04 -27.84
CA VAL A 11 18.33 -36.25 -26.55
C VAL A 11 17.29 -35.16 -26.24
N ASN A 12 17.53 -33.93 -26.69
CA ASN A 12 16.61 -32.82 -26.49
C ASN A 12 15.30 -33.00 -27.29
N GLN A 13 15.33 -33.79 -28.37
CA GLN A 13 14.13 -34.08 -29.16
C GLN A 13 13.17 -35.01 -28.42
N SER A 14 13.57 -35.63 -27.30
CA SER A 14 12.66 -36.39 -26.44
C SER A 14 11.69 -35.49 -25.67
N TYR A 15 12.09 -34.26 -25.33
CA TYR A 15 11.22 -33.29 -24.66
C TYR A 15 10.09 -32.84 -25.60
N GLY A 16 8.84 -32.90 -25.14
CA GLY A 16 7.66 -32.56 -25.95
C GLY A 16 7.32 -33.52 -27.09
N SER A 17 8.06 -34.63 -27.26
CA SER A 17 7.81 -35.61 -28.32
C SER A 17 6.58 -36.50 -28.10
N ARG A 18 6.11 -36.59 -26.85
CA ARG A 18 4.94 -37.40 -26.45
C ARG A 18 3.74 -36.49 -26.27
N ALA A 19 2.59 -36.91 -26.80
CA ALA A 19 1.35 -36.20 -26.57
C ALA A 19 0.92 -36.35 -25.10
N PRO A 20 0.37 -35.28 -24.49
CA PRO A 20 -0.14 -35.36 -23.12
C PRO A 20 -1.31 -36.34 -23.02
N SER A 21 -1.39 -37.06 -21.90
CA SER A 21 -2.44 -38.02 -21.57
C SER A 21 -3.24 -37.58 -20.34
N VAL A 22 -4.50 -38.00 -20.26
CA VAL A 22 -5.39 -37.68 -19.12
C VAL A 22 -4.86 -38.17 -17.77
N TYR A 23 -4.04 -39.22 -17.77
CA TYR A 23 -3.42 -39.78 -16.56
C TYR A 23 -2.21 -38.99 -16.08
N GLU A 24 -1.71 -38.06 -16.90
CA GLU A 24 -0.58 -37.18 -16.56
C GLU A 24 -1.07 -35.86 -15.95
N LEU A 25 -2.37 -35.57 -16.03
CA LEU A 25 -2.97 -34.36 -15.52
C LEU A 25 -3.35 -34.51 -14.04
N PRO A 26 -3.22 -33.44 -13.23
CA PRO A 26 -3.76 -33.43 -11.88
C PRO A 26 -5.30 -33.46 -11.93
N ASN A 27 -5.92 -34.13 -10.96
CA ASN A 27 -7.38 -34.21 -10.85
C ASN A 27 -8.01 -32.82 -10.57
N CYS A 28 -7.31 -31.97 -9.82
CA CYS A 28 -7.72 -30.60 -9.55
C CYS A 28 -6.51 -29.65 -9.61
N PHE A 29 -6.72 -28.43 -10.10
CA PHE A 29 -5.73 -27.36 -10.10
C PHE A 29 -6.29 -26.13 -9.39
N HIS A 30 -5.69 -25.78 -8.25
CA HIS A 30 -6.09 -24.62 -7.45
C HIS A 30 -5.16 -23.45 -7.74
N CYS A 31 -5.47 -22.69 -8.78
CA CYS A 31 -4.72 -21.49 -9.10
C CYS A 31 -4.99 -20.37 -8.09
N ALA A 32 -3.94 -19.69 -7.62
CA ALA A 32 -4.11 -18.47 -6.85
C ALA A 32 -4.43 -17.31 -7.80
N SER A 33 -5.53 -16.61 -7.54
CA SER A 33 -5.84 -15.38 -8.29
C SER A 33 -4.96 -14.24 -7.78
N HIS A 34 -4.23 -13.61 -8.68
CA HIS A 34 -3.46 -12.40 -8.41
C HIS A 34 -4.20 -11.13 -8.88
N SER A 35 -5.50 -11.19 -9.18
CA SER A 35 -6.27 -10.06 -9.72
C SER A 35 -6.23 -8.83 -8.80
N PHE A 36 -6.41 -9.04 -7.48
CA PHE A 36 -6.34 -7.99 -6.46
C PHE A 36 -4.96 -7.34 -6.41
N SER A 37 -3.89 -8.13 -6.27
CA SER A 37 -2.52 -7.62 -6.22
C SER A 37 -2.09 -6.93 -7.51
N THR A 38 -2.53 -7.45 -8.67
CA THR A 38 -2.27 -6.83 -9.98
C THR A 38 -2.93 -5.46 -10.09
N HIS A 39 -4.16 -5.34 -9.56
CA HIS A 39 -4.86 -4.05 -9.51
C HIS A 39 -4.11 -3.05 -8.62
N LEU A 40 -3.76 -3.42 -7.40
CA LEU A 40 -3.03 -2.55 -6.46
C LEU A 40 -1.63 -2.19 -6.95
N GLY A 41 -0.93 -3.11 -7.62
CA GLY A 41 0.41 -2.86 -8.16
C GLY A 41 0.44 -1.70 -9.17
N LYS A 42 -0.67 -1.43 -9.87
CA LYS A 42 -0.79 -0.27 -10.78
C LYS A 42 -0.83 1.07 -10.04
N CYS A 43 -1.37 1.08 -8.82
CA CYS A 43 -1.49 2.28 -8.00
C CYS A 43 -0.14 2.71 -7.38
N GLY A 44 0.87 1.82 -7.39
CA GLY A 44 2.20 2.11 -6.86
C GLY A 44 2.26 2.14 -5.33
N MET A 45 3.31 2.77 -4.82
CA MET A 45 3.57 2.83 -3.38
C MET A 45 2.72 3.93 -2.72
N TYR A 46 1.97 3.56 -1.69
CA TYR A 46 1.24 4.52 -0.87
C TYR A 46 2.20 5.53 -0.23
N SER A 47 1.86 6.81 -0.30
CA SER A 47 2.58 7.90 0.36
C SER A 47 1.62 8.59 1.32
N ASP A 48 2.01 8.69 2.60
CA ASP A 48 1.23 9.40 3.60
C ASP A 48 1.48 10.91 3.48
N SER A 49 0.40 11.66 3.24
CA SER A 49 0.39 13.13 3.21
C SER A 49 -0.51 13.73 4.30
N GLY A 50 -0.96 12.91 5.26
CA GLY A 50 -1.79 13.32 6.38
C GLY A 50 -1.03 14.13 7.43
N LEU A 51 -1.74 15.01 8.14
CA LEU A 51 -1.21 15.70 9.33
C LEU A 51 -1.51 14.89 10.60
N ASN A 52 -0.53 14.82 11.50
CA ASN A 52 -0.74 14.26 12.83
C ASN A 52 -1.63 15.19 13.65
N THR A 53 -2.89 14.79 13.86
CA THR A 53 -3.90 15.54 14.61
C THR A 53 -4.29 14.85 15.93
N ALA A 54 -3.58 13.79 16.30
CA ALA A 54 -3.82 13.10 17.56
C ALA A 54 -3.59 14.06 18.74
N LEU A 55 -4.62 14.24 19.57
CA LEU A 55 -4.49 14.97 20.82
C LEU A 55 -3.71 14.14 21.84
N ASP A 56 -2.92 14.82 22.68
CA ASP A 56 -2.28 14.17 23.80
C ASP A 56 -3.33 13.58 24.75
N LYS A 57 -3.12 12.32 25.15
CA LYS A 57 -4.00 11.56 26.05
C LYS A 57 -3.43 11.51 27.47
N SER A 58 -2.30 12.16 27.72
CA SER A 58 -1.75 12.24 29.07
C SER A 58 -2.82 12.80 30.01
N ARG A 59 -3.07 12.09 31.10
CA ARG A 59 -3.98 12.55 32.16
C ARG A 59 -3.21 13.59 32.95
N CYS A 60 -3.00 14.75 32.35
CA CYS A 60 -2.51 15.92 33.04
C CYS A 60 -3.51 16.22 34.14
N THR A 61 -3.17 15.80 35.36
CA THR A 61 -4.05 15.89 36.53
C THR A 61 -3.81 17.25 37.20
N GLY A 62 -3.83 18.31 36.41
CA GLY A 62 -3.89 19.70 36.84
C GLY A 62 -5.20 20.31 36.35
N SER A 63 -5.72 21.31 37.05
CA SER A 63 -6.97 22.01 36.70
C SER A 63 -6.94 22.71 35.33
N ASP A 64 -5.80 22.68 34.63
CA ASP A 64 -5.47 23.60 33.53
C ASP A 64 -5.05 22.84 32.26
N SER A 65 -5.43 21.56 32.12
CA SER A 65 -4.75 20.66 31.16
C SER A 65 -5.61 20.07 30.05
N PHE A 66 -6.81 20.61 29.83
CA PHE A 66 -7.58 20.33 28.62
C PHE A 66 -7.72 21.63 27.86
N ILE A 67 -6.91 21.82 26.80
CA ILE A 67 -7.09 22.93 25.86
C ILE A 67 -8.48 22.75 25.24
N THR A 68 -9.44 23.48 25.77
CA THR A 68 -10.82 23.40 25.29
C THR A 68 -10.92 24.37 24.13
N ALA A 69 -11.29 23.90 22.93
CA ALA A 69 -11.42 24.76 21.74
C ALA A 69 -12.28 26.02 21.97
N CYS A 70 -13.13 26.00 22.99
CA CYS A 70 -14.03 27.07 23.39
C CYS A 70 -13.44 28.06 24.41
N GLU A 71 -12.39 27.72 25.17
CA GLU A 71 -11.83 28.58 26.21
C GLU A 71 -10.71 29.49 25.65
N ARG A 72 -11.02 30.79 25.51
CA ARG A 72 -10.10 31.78 24.92
C ARG A 72 -8.78 31.95 25.69
N ARG A 73 -8.74 31.56 26.97
CA ARG A 73 -7.58 31.75 27.85
C ARG A 73 -6.54 30.64 27.71
N ASP A 74 -6.89 29.52 27.10
CA ASP A 74 -5.99 28.40 26.82
C ASP A 74 -5.10 28.66 25.60
N PHE A 75 -5.46 29.65 24.79
CA PHE A 75 -4.75 30.00 23.56
C PHE A 75 -3.88 31.24 23.76
N HIS A 76 -2.71 31.26 23.11
CA HIS A 76 -1.83 32.42 23.07
C HIS A 76 -2.60 33.66 22.56
N PRO A 77 -2.38 34.88 23.06
CA PRO A 77 -3.14 36.08 22.67
C PRO A 77 -3.18 36.37 21.16
N SER A 78 -2.22 35.85 20.39
CA SER A 78 -2.18 35.95 18.92
C SER A 78 -3.08 34.96 18.18
N TYR A 79 -3.66 33.97 18.88
CA TYR A 79 -4.56 32.99 18.29
C TYR A 79 -5.93 33.63 18.04
N ASN A 80 -6.22 33.87 16.76
CA ASN A 80 -7.50 34.41 16.31
C ASN A 80 -8.40 33.26 15.84
N ARG A 81 -9.51 33.01 16.54
CA ARG A 81 -10.50 31.98 16.13
C ARG A 81 -11.18 32.34 14.80
N ALA A 82 -11.23 33.62 14.43
CA ALA A 82 -11.96 34.11 13.26
C ALA A 82 -11.11 34.17 11.98
N ALA A 83 -9.79 33.96 12.05
CA ALA A 83 -8.91 34.00 10.88
C ALA A 83 -7.62 33.19 11.12
N PRO A 84 -7.09 32.48 10.11
CA PRO A 84 -5.80 31.79 10.26
C PRO A 84 -4.72 32.80 10.67
N SER A 85 -3.90 32.42 11.66
CA SER A 85 -2.75 33.23 12.07
C SER A 85 -1.80 33.36 10.89
N LEU A 86 -1.76 34.54 10.27
CA LEU A 86 -0.74 34.90 9.31
C LEU A 86 0.59 34.85 10.06
N SER A 87 1.47 33.91 9.70
CA SER A 87 2.86 34.00 10.08
C SER A 87 3.35 35.35 9.58
N SER A 88 3.57 36.29 10.50
CA SER A 88 4.26 37.52 10.15
C SER A 88 5.62 37.10 9.60
N GLU A 89 5.79 37.31 8.30
CA GLU A 89 7.09 37.39 7.66
C GLU A 89 7.99 38.24 8.56
N GLN A 90 9.00 37.62 9.16
CA GLN A 90 10.01 38.34 9.91
C GLN A 90 10.92 38.98 8.85
N PRO A 91 11.04 40.32 8.80
CA PRO A 91 12.00 40.95 7.90
C PRO A 91 13.44 40.57 8.31
N PRO A 92 14.41 40.65 7.37
CA PRO A 92 15.74 40.04 7.49
C PRO A 92 16.54 40.49 8.73
#